data_AF-A0AAV5VZT7-F1
#
_entry.id   AF-A0AAV5VZT7-F1
#
_cell.length_a   1.000
_cell.length_b   1.000
_cell.length_c   1.000
_cell.angle_alpha   90.00
_cell.angle_beta   90.00
_cell.angle_gamma   90.00
#
_symmetry.space_group_name_H-M   'P 1'
#
loop_
_entity.id
_entity.type
_entity.pdbx_description
1 polymer ?
#
loop_
_entity_poly.entity_id
_entity_poly.type
_entity_poly.pdbx_seq_one_letter_code
_entity_poly.pdbx_strand_id
1 'polypeptide(L)'
;MEVYGSNPTLLILESIALWNGLICFSFALIFNLFLVLSIVRYSPRHMGVYYKIVQGILSISNISLSGLVVVSRPTMHVHSGIFFFSAQSPFPISRPFLIFLLAVFIFFFVQNKGILATLMVYRIMLMRHGLHHIHPLFVLSLPIISLLITLPITSLLYVILSPTEEKLQRCMGSTVDSSISLHLSPYSSFIVSTIKIEDNTNWWFIIAMILLVLVLLSASIVINVGARKITRQATKARDSLQRQLARALYAQSLVPSILVQIPIGIGVGGALFNQDMDFFFHLLPIVSAWYTVVDPLIVFHNVRSYRHAIFRILRLPFWK
;
A
#
# COMPACT_ATOMS: atom_id res chain seq x y z
N MET A 1 6.60 25.83 -23.96
CA MET A 1 5.49 24.86 -23.96
C MET A 1 5.72 23.78 -25.03
N GLU A 2 6.98 23.46 -25.30
CA GLU A 2 7.43 22.47 -26.28
C GLU A 2 8.70 21.84 -25.69
N VAL A 3 8.98 20.59 -26.09
CA VAL A 3 9.99 19.65 -25.55
C VAL A 3 9.52 18.87 -24.32
N TYR A 4 8.50 18.03 -24.53
CA TYR A 4 8.34 16.76 -23.81
C TYR A 4 8.42 15.62 -24.83
N GLY A 5 9.09 14.53 -24.43
CA GLY A 5 9.27 13.33 -25.22
C GLY A 5 8.01 12.89 -25.97
N SER A 6 8.19 12.66 -27.25
CA SER A 6 7.21 12.38 -28.29
C SER A 6 6.58 10.98 -28.20
N ASN A 7 6.08 10.58 -27.03
CA ASN A 7 5.30 9.33 -26.91
C ASN A 7 3.86 9.62 -26.45
N PRO A 8 2.91 9.75 -27.39
CA PRO A 8 1.53 10.17 -27.10
C PRO A 8 0.81 9.22 -26.14
N THR A 9 1.19 7.94 -26.08
CA THR A 9 0.64 6.96 -25.13
C THR A 9 0.97 7.28 -23.68
N LEU A 10 2.15 7.85 -23.39
CA LEU A 10 2.56 8.16 -22.01
C LEU A 10 1.74 9.32 -21.44
N LEU A 11 1.51 10.34 -22.26
CA LEU A 11 0.72 11.53 -21.92
C LEU A 11 -0.76 11.18 -21.68
N ILE A 12 -1.29 10.25 -22.48
CA ILE A 12 -2.61 9.65 -22.26
C ILE A 12 -2.63 8.88 -20.93
N LEU A 13 -1.60 8.08 -20.65
CA LEU A 13 -1.53 7.27 -19.43
C LEU A 13 -1.45 8.13 -18.15
N GLU A 14 -0.73 9.23 -18.17
CA GLU A 14 -0.66 10.18 -17.06
C GLU A 14 -2.01 10.87 -16.80
N SER A 15 -2.71 11.28 -17.86
CA SER A 15 -4.06 11.83 -17.77
C SER A 15 -5.03 10.79 -17.21
N ILE A 16 -4.96 9.54 -17.69
CA ILE A 16 -5.75 8.43 -17.16
C ILE A 16 -5.43 8.21 -15.66
N ALA A 17 -4.15 8.21 -15.28
CA ALA A 17 -3.74 8.00 -13.90
C ALA A 17 -4.27 9.09 -12.95
N LEU A 18 -4.33 10.36 -13.41
CA LEU A 18 -4.95 11.45 -12.66
C LEU A 18 -6.44 11.20 -12.43
N TRP A 19 -7.20 11.02 -13.51
CA TRP A 19 -8.65 10.84 -13.41
C TRP A 19 -8.98 9.59 -12.59
N ASN A 20 -8.23 8.52 -12.80
CA ASN A 20 -8.29 7.30 -12.01
C ASN A 20 -8.04 7.60 -10.52
N GLY A 21 -6.97 8.33 -10.19
CA GLY A 21 -6.65 8.71 -8.81
C GLY A 21 -7.78 9.49 -8.14
N LEU A 22 -8.38 10.46 -8.81
CA LEU A 22 -9.49 11.27 -8.29
C LEU A 22 -10.76 10.43 -8.06
N ILE A 23 -11.09 9.56 -9.01
CA ILE A 23 -12.23 8.64 -8.92
C ILE A 23 -12.02 7.67 -7.76
N CYS A 24 -10.84 7.04 -7.69
CA CYS A 24 -10.47 6.13 -6.61
C CYS A 24 -10.49 6.83 -5.26
N PHE A 25 -9.97 8.05 -5.14
CA PHE A 25 -10.02 8.83 -3.90
C PHE A 25 -11.44 9.09 -3.44
N SER A 26 -12.32 9.47 -4.36
CA SER A 26 -13.74 9.71 -4.05
C SER A 26 -14.40 8.43 -3.52
N PHE A 27 -14.21 7.30 -4.19
CA PHE A 27 -14.75 6.01 -3.74
C PHE A 27 -14.10 5.50 -2.45
N ALA A 28 -12.79 5.64 -2.30
CA ALA A 28 -12.05 5.25 -1.10
C ALA A 28 -12.54 6.06 0.10
N LEU A 29 -12.72 7.38 -0.05
CA LEU A 29 -13.30 8.23 0.98
C LEU A 29 -14.69 7.75 1.38
N ILE A 30 -15.59 7.56 0.41
CA ILE A 30 -16.96 7.11 0.67
C ILE A 30 -16.96 5.74 1.37
N PHE A 31 -16.36 4.71 0.78
CA PHE A 31 -16.45 3.35 1.31
C PHE A 31 -15.72 3.16 2.64
N ASN A 32 -14.56 3.78 2.84
CA ASN A 32 -13.86 3.70 4.12
C ASN A 32 -14.60 4.48 5.21
N LEU A 33 -15.21 5.64 4.91
CA LEU A 33 -16.08 6.34 5.87
C LEU A 33 -17.32 5.51 6.24
N PHE A 34 -17.98 4.92 5.25
CA PHE A 34 -19.09 3.98 5.50
C PHE A 34 -18.65 2.79 6.36
N LEU A 35 -17.43 2.30 6.16
CA LEU A 35 -16.90 1.18 6.93
C LEU A 35 -16.66 1.61 8.38
N VAL A 36 -16.04 2.76 8.61
CA VAL A 36 -15.85 3.35 9.94
C VAL A 36 -17.19 3.55 10.65
N LEU A 37 -18.18 4.14 9.97
CA LEU A 37 -19.53 4.31 10.52
C LEU A 37 -20.20 2.97 10.86
N SER A 38 -20.02 1.96 10.01
CA SER A 38 -20.52 0.60 10.24
C SER A 38 -19.85 -0.09 11.43
N ILE A 39 -18.54 0.14 11.61
CA ILE A 39 -17.77 -0.36 12.76
C ILE A 39 -18.29 0.26 14.06
N VAL A 40 -18.53 1.57 14.08
CA VAL A 40 -18.97 2.29 15.29
C VAL A 40 -20.42 1.93 15.65
N ARG A 41 -21.33 1.93 14.67
CA ARG A 41 -22.78 1.82 14.94
C ARG A 41 -23.35 0.40 14.91
N TYR A 42 -22.79 -0.50 14.10
CA TYR A 42 -23.43 -1.78 13.78
C TYR A 42 -22.55 -3.01 14.04
N SER A 43 -21.31 -2.83 14.51
CA SER A 43 -20.40 -3.94 14.75
C SER A 43 -20.77 -4.75 16.01
N PRO A 44 -20.98 -6.08 15.92
CA PRO A 44 -21.34 -6.92 17.05
C PRO A 44 -20.24 -6.94 18.12
N ARG A 45 -20.63 -7.09 19.41
CA ARG A 45 -19.67 -7.12 20.54
C ARG A 45 -18.67 -8.27 20.45
N HIS A 46 -19.07 -9.42 19.90
CA HIS A 46 -18.22 -10.60 19.77
C HIS A 46 -17.11 -10.50 18.69
N MET A 47 -17.07 -9.43 17.88
CA MET A 47 -15.94 -9.18 16.96
C MET A 47 -14.63 -8.88 17.67
N GLY A 48 -14.68 -8.45 18.94
CA GLY A 48 -13.53 -7.97 19.69
C GLY A 48 -13.25 -6.50 19.42
N VAL A 49 -13.06 -5.72 20.49
CA VAL A 49 -12.82 -4.26 20.43
C VAL A 49 -11.59 -3.94 19.58
N TYR A 50 -10.54 -4.75 19.70
CA TYR A 50 -9.32 -4.57 18.93
C TYR A 50 -9.54 -4.66 17.42
N TYR A 51 -10.30 -5.64 16.95
CA TYR A 51 -10.60 -5.74 15.52
C TYR A 51 -11.26 -4.46 15.01
N LYS A 52 -12.19 -3.88 15.80
CA LYS A 52 -12.86 -2.62 15.44
C LYS A 52 -11.87 -1.46 15.34
N ILE A 53 -11.00 -1.30 16.34
CA ILE A 53 -10.01 -0.23 16.38
C ILE A 53 -9.05 -0.38 15.19
N VAL A 54 -8.47 -1.56 14.99
CA VAL A 54 -7.49 -1.79 13.92
C VAL A 54 -8.12 -1.67 12.54
N GLN A 55 -9.32 -2.19 12.32
CA GLN A 55 -10.02 -2.02 11.05
C GLN A 55 -10.37 -0.54 10.79
N GLY A 56 -10.69 0.23 11.84
CA GLY A 56 -10.87 1.68 11.76
C GLY A 56 -9.58 2.40 11.36
N ILE A 57 -8.46 2.07 12.00
CA ILE A 57 -7.13 2.60 11.66
C ILE A 57 -6.79 2.28 10.19
N LEU A 58 -6.95 1.03 9.75
CA LEU A 58 -6.74 0.64 8.35
C LEU A 58 -7.60 1.46 7.39
N SER A 59 -8.87 1.71 7.74
CA SER A 59 -9.78 2.49 6.89
C SER A 59 -9.32 3.94 6.76
N ILE A 60 -8.87 4.56 7.85
CA ILE A 60 -8.32 5.92 7.84
C ILE A 60 -7.01 5.95 7.04
N SER A 61 -6.12 4.98 7.24
CA SER A 61 -4.88 4.87 6.50
C SER A 61 -5.10 4.68 4.99
N ASN A 62 -6.15 3.95 4.58
CA ASN A 62 -6.52 3.81 3.17
C ASN A 62 -6.98 5.14 2.55
N ILE A 63 -7.76 5.94 3.30
CA ILE A 63 -8.16 7.28 2.86
C ILE A 63 -6.92 8.17 2.69
N SER A 64 -6.03 8.18 3.69
CA SER A 64 -4.78 8.93 3.64
C SER A 64 -3.92 8.51 2.45
N LEU A 65 -3.78 7.21 2.21
CA LEU A 65 -2.99 6.72 1.08
C LEU A 65 -3.60 7.11 -0.27
N SER A 66 -4.91 6.97 -0.44
CA SER A 66 -5.55 7.39 -1.68
C SER A 66 -5.43 8.90 -1.92
N GLY A 67 -5.46 9.71 -0.84
CA GLY A 67 -5.19 11.13 -0.92
C GLY A 67 -3.74 11.42 -1.33
N LEU A 68 -2.77 10.69 -0.76
CA LEU A 68 -1.37 10.79 -1.15
C LEU A 68 -1.17 10.46 -2.64
N VAL A 69 -1.84 9.43 -3.17
CA VAL A 69 -1.78 9.10 -4.61
C VAL A 69 -2.22 10.28 -5.48
N VAL A 70 -3.29 10.99 -5.10
CA VAL A 70 -3.78 12.17 -5.85
C VAL A 70 -2.81 13.35 -5.74
N VAL A 71 -2.30 13.60 -4.53
CA VAL A 71 -1.46 14.78 -4.24
C VAL A 71 -0.05 14.61 -4.79
N SER A 72 0.60 13.46 -4.54
CA SER A 72 2.00 13.24 -4.92
C SER A 72 2.16 12.60 -6.30
N ARG A 73 1.14 11.90 -6.82
CA ARG A 73 1.23 11.10 -8.06
C ARG A 73 2.54 10.33 -8.15
N PRO A 74 2.74 9.35 -7.23
CA PRO A 74 3.96 8.56 -7.23
C PRO A 74 4.07 7.84 -8.56
N THR A 75 5.21 7.90 -9.22
CA THR A 75 5.53 7.14 -10.44
C THR A 75 6.91 6.54 -10.25
N MET A 76 7.09 5.30 -10.67
CA MET A 76 8.36 4.60 -10.55
C MET A 76 8.88 4.33 -11.96
N HIS A 77 10.19 4.44 -12.15
CA HIS A 77 10.85 4.17 -13.40
C HIS A 77 12.14 3.44 -13.11
N VAL A 78 12.46 2.46 -13.96
CA VAL A 78 13.72 1.73 -13.90
C VAL A 78 14.25 1.61 -15.30
N HIS A 79 15.35 2.31 -15.53
CA HIS A 79 16.03 2.30 -16.81
C HIS A 79 17.51 2.02 -16.58
N SER A 80 18.03 0.98 -17.22
CA SER A 80 19.47 0.64 -17.16
C SER A 80 20.06 0.59 -15.73
N GLY A 81 19.32 0.02 -14.77
CA GLY A 81 19.80 -0.18 -13.39
C GLY A 81 19.77 1.08 -12.53
N ILE A 82 19.16 2.16 -13.04
CA ILE A 82 18.84 3.36 -12.29
C ILE A 82 17.37 3.29 -11.86
N PHE A 83 17.14 3.47 -10.56
CA PHE A 83 15.81 3.48 -9.98
C PHE A 83 15.40 4.92 -9.67
N PHE A 84 14.31 5.36 -10.29
CA PHE A 84 13.70 6.66 -10.05
C PHE A 84 12.31 6.46 -9.46
N PHE A 85 12.03 7.17 -8.37
CA PHE A 85 10.69 7.31 -7.84
C PHE A 85 10.35 8.79 -7.84
N SER A 86 9.43 9.19 -8.72
CA SER A 86 9.07 10.58 -8.94
C SER A 86 7.68 10.90 -8.40
N ALA A 87 7.51 12.12 -7.93
CA ALA A 87 6.26 12.71 -7.51
C ALA A 87 5.95 13.87 -8.46
N GLN A 88 4.83 13.75 -9.17
CA GLN A 88 4.38 14.73 -10.17
C GLN A 88 3.08 15.37 -9.71
N SER A 89 3.16 16.28 -8.72
CA SER A 89 1.96 16.90 -8.18
C SER A 89 1.29 17.84 -9.19
N PRO A 90 -0.04 17.81 -9.31
CA PRO A 90 -0.78 18.85 -10.03
C PRO A 90 -0.79 20.20 -9.31
N PHE A 91 -0.33 20.24 -8.05
CA PHE A 91 -0.35 21.43 -7.21
C PHE A 91 1.06 22.03 -7.11
N PRO A 92 1.19 23.36 -6.94
CA PRO A 92 2.47 24.04 -6.76
C PRO A 92 3.03 23.75 -5.36
N ILE A 93 3.62 22.57 -5.19
CA ILE A 93 4.18 22.08 -3.93
C ILE A 93 5.71 22.17 -3.98
N SER A 94 6.34 22.55 -2.87
CA SER A 94 7.80 22.57 -2.79
C SER A 94 8.42 21.18 -2.94
N ARG A 95 9.57 21.11 -3.62
CA ARG A 95 10.30 19.85 -3.85
C ARG A 95 10.59 19.03 -2.58
N PRO A 96 11.10 19.62 -1.47
CA PRO A 96 11.35 18.83 -0.26
C PRO A 96 10.06 18.27 0.34
N PHE A 97 8.95 18.99 0.21
CA PHE A 97 7.66 18.49 0.70
C PHE A 97 7.13 17.34 -0.17
N LEU A 98 7.33 17.37 -1.49
CA LEU A 98 6.97 16.25 -2.36
C LEU A 98 7.75 14.97 -2.05
N ILE A 99 9.05 15.10 -1.79
CA ILE A 99 9.91 14.00 -1.36
C ILE A 99 9.41 13.42 -0.03
N PHE A 100 9.04 14.29 0.92
CA PHE A 100 8.42 13.87 2.17
C PHE A 100 7.09 13.13 1.95
N LEU A 101 6.19 13.66 1.12
CA LEU A 101 4.91 13.00 0.79
C LEU A 101 5.11 11.63 0.15
N LEU A 102 6.14 11.49 -0.69
CA LEU A 102 6.50 10.23 -1.33
C LEU A 102 7.00 9.20 -0.30
N ALA A 103 7.81 9.64 0.67
CA ALA A 103 8.24 8.81 1.80
C ALA A 103 7.06 8.35 2.66
N VAL A 104 6.14 9.27 2.95
CA VAL A 104 4.91 8.98 3.71
C VAL A 104 4.03 7.99 2.95
N PHE A 105 3.93 8.11 1.62
CA PHE A 105 3.23 7.14 0.77
C PHE A 105 3.81 5.73 0.90
N ILE A 106 5.14 5.57 0.76
CA ILE A 106 5.82 4.27 0.91
C ILE A 106 5.56 3.72 2.32
N PHE A 107 5.66 4.56 3.35
CA PHE A 107 5.42 4.15 4.72
C PHE A 107 4.01 3.61 4.93
N PHE A 108 2.96 4.34 4.52
CA PHE A 108 1.58 3.87 4.65
C PHE A 108 1.32 2.60 3.85
N PHE A 109 1.90 2.49 2.65
CA PHE A 109 1.77 1.28 1.83
C PHE A 109 2.30 0.03 2.55
N VAL A 110 3.51 0.11 3.11
CA VAL A 110 4.14 -1.01 3.85
C VAL A 110 3.43 -1.25 5.19
N GLN A 111 3.09 -0.18 5.92
CA GLN A 111 2.47 -0.27 7.24
C GLN A 111 1.06 -0.87 7.18
N ASN A 112 0.25 -0.57 6.16
CA ASN A 112 -1.07 -1.18 6.01
C ASN A 112 -0.99 -2.72 5.90
N LYS A 113 0.03 -3.23 5.20
CA LYS A 113 0.29 -4.68 5.10
C LYS A 113 0.72 -5.28 6.43
N GLY A 114 1.60 -4.62 7.18
CA GLY A 114 2.00 -5.06 8.51
C GLY A 114 0.85 -5.10 9.51
N ILE A 115 -0.01 -4.08 9.51
CA ILE A 115 -1.22 -4.03 10.34
C ILE A 115 -2.17 -5.18 9.98
N LEU A 116 -2.36 -5.47 8.70
CA LEU A 116 -3.20 -6.59 8.25
C LEU A 116 -2.66 -7.95 8.74
N ALA A 117 -1.33 -8.13 8.73
CA ALA A 117 -0.67 -9.35 9.22
C ALA A 117 -0.85 -9.54 10.73
N THR A 118 -0.64 -8.48 11.52
CA THR A 118 -0.83 -8.52 12.98
C THR A 118 -2.29 -8.75 13.35
N LEU A 119 -3.24 -8.22 12.56
CA LEU A 119 -4.66 -8.49 12.71
C LEU A 119 -5.02 -9.96 12.46
N MET A 120 -4.32 -10.63 11.54
CA MET A 120 -4.47 -12.07 11.34
C MET A 120 -3.93 -12.86 12.55
N VAL A 121 -2.76 -12.48 13.08
CA VAL A 121 -2.17 -13.10 14.27
C VAL A 121 -3.13 -13.01 15.46
N TYR A 122 -3.69 -11.82 15.72
CA TYR A 122 -4.71 -11.61 16.75
C TYR A 122 -5.87 -12.60 16.63
N ARG A 123 -6.35 -12.86 15.41
CA ARG A 123 -7.50 -13.74 15.21
C ARG A 123 -7.20 -15.21 15.39
N ILE A 124 -6.01 -15.66 14.98
CA ILE A 124 -5.57 -17.03 15.27
C ILE A 124 -5.56 -17.25 16.78
N MET A 125 -5.06 -16.27 17.55
CA MET A 125 -5.04 -16.34 19.01
C MET A 125 -6.46 -16.30 19.59
N LEU A 126 -7.32 -15.42 19.08
CA LEU A 126 -8.72 -15.31 19.49
C LEU A 126 -9.47 -16.63 19.30
N MET A 127 -9.21 -17.34 18.20
CA MET A 127 -9.81 -18.63 17.92
C MET A 127 -9.26 -19.74 18.83
N ARG A 128 -7.96 -19.70 19.16
CA ARG A 128 -7.31 -20.72 19.99
C ARG A 128 -7.64 -20.61 21.48
N HIS A 129 -7.63 -19.40 22.04
CA HIS A 129 -7.73 -19.19 23.49
C HIS A 129 -9.03 -18.48 23.93
N GLY A 130 -9.81 -17.95 22.99
CA GLY A 130 -11.00 -17.15 23.29
C GLY A 130 -10.66 -15.73 23.79
N LEU A 131 -11.66 -14.84 23.76
CA LEU A 131 -11.48 -13.40 24.00
C LEU A 131 -11.04 -13.08 25.45
N HIS A 132 -11.47 -13.88 26.43
CA HIS A 132 -11.21 -13.63 27.85
C HIS A 132 -9.77 -13.89 28.29
N HIS A 133 -9.03 -14.72 27.54
CA HIS A 133 -7.67 -15.11 27.90
C HIS A 133 -6.59 -14.23 27.26
N ILE A 134 -6.97 -13.25 26.43
CA ILE A 134 -6.00 -12.39 25.76
C ILE A 134 -5.86 -11.09 26.55
N HIS A 135 -4.67 -10.86 27.11
CA HIS A 135 -4.38 -9.67 27.89
C HIS A 135 -4.45 -8.39 27.03
N PRO A 136 -5.10 -7.31 27.48
CA PRO A 136 -5.30 -6.10 26.67
C PRO A 136 -3.99 -5.41 26.26
N LEU A 137 -2.93 -5.47 27.08
CA LEU A 137 -1.62 -4.92 26.72
C LEU A 137 -0.99 -5.62 25.50
N PHE A 138 -1.13 -6.93 25.40
CA PHE A 138 -0.65 -7.69 24.25
C PHE A 138 -1.40 -7.30 22.97
N VAL A 139 -2.68 -7.04 23.11
CA VAL A 139 -3.53 -6.62 21.99
C VAL A 139 -3.11 -5.24 21.50
N LEU A 140 -2.80 -4.31 22.40
CA LEU A 140 -2.29 -2.97 22.05
C LEU A 140 -0.87 -3.02 21.46
N SER A 141 -0.05 -4.00 21.84
CA SER A 141 1.33 -4.11 21.34
C SER A 141 1.41 -4.56 19.87
N LEU A 142 0.41 -5.29 19.35
CA LEU A 142 0.43 -5.78 17.96
C LEU A 142 0.59 -4.71 16.87
N PRO A 143 -0.19 -3.61 16.81
CA PRO A 143 0.04 -2.54 15.84
C PRO A 143 1.36 -1.79 16.08
N ILE A 144 1.82 -1.72 17.34
CA ILE A 144 3.12 -1.14 17.70
C ILE A 144 4.26 -2.01 17.15
N ILE A 145 4.14 -3.33 17.25
CA ILE A 145 5.10 -4.27 16.66
C ILE A 145 5.17 -4.08 15.14
N SER A 146 4.02 -3.93 14.45
CA SER A 146 4.01 -3.61 13.02
C SER A 146 4.79 -2.33 12.75
N LEU A 147 4.50 -1.26 13.49
CA LEU A 147 5.16 0.03 13.35
C LEU A 147 6.68 -0.07 13.55
N LEU A 148 7.12 -0.79 14.58
CA LEU A 148 8.55 -0.98 14.90
C LEU A 148 9.29 -1.77 13.83
N ILE A 149 8.61 -2.64 13.09
CA ILE A 149 9.21 -3.40 11.98
C ILE A 149 9.27 -2.54 10.71
N THR A 150 8.20 -1.83 10.37
CA THR A 150 8.10 -1.12 9.08
C THR A 150 8.85 0.20 9.09
N LEU A 151 8.81 0.96 10.19
CA LEU A 151 9.37 2.30 10.29
C LEU A 151 10.89 2.33 9.99
N PRO A 152 11.74 1.45 10.57
CA PRO A 152 13.17 1.47 10.28
C PRO A 152 13.50 1.23 8.80
N ILE A 153 12.77 0.31 8.16
CA ILE A 153 12.99 -0.05 6.75
C ILE A 153 12.59 1.10 5.83
N THR A 154 11.43 1.72 6.08
CA THR A 154 10.96 2.86 5.29
C THR A 154 11.83 4.10 5.51
N SER A 155 12.36 4.29 6.72
CA SER A 155 13.31 5.37 7.03
C SER A 155 14.66 5.13 6.37
N LEU A 156 15.16 3.89 6.36
CA LEU A 156 16.39 3.51 5.64
C LEU A 156 16.23 3.78 4.14
N LEU A 157 15.11 3.35 3.55
CA LEU A 157 14.76 3.67 2.17
C LEU A 157 14.77 5.17 1.94
N TYR A 158 14.09 5.96 2.78
CA TYR A 158 14.07 7.41 2.67
C TYR A 158 15.48 8.02 2.66
N VAL A 159 16.37 7.60 3.57
CA VAL A 159 17.74 8.13 3.64
C VAL A 159 18.56 7.77 2.41
N ILE A 160 18.48 6.52 1.94
CA ILE A 160 19.23 6.06 0.76
C ILE A 160 18.74 6.75 -0.50
N LEU A 161 17.42 6.91 -0.60
CA LEU A 161 16.74 7.38 -1.78
C LEU A 161 16.69 8.92 -1.86
N SER A 162 16.82 9.62 -0.73
CA SER A 162 16.80 11.08 -0.68
C SER A 162 17.85 11.69 -1.63
N PRO A 163 17.45 12.64 -2.48
CA PRO A 163 18.35 13.27 -3.44
C PRO A 163 19.34 14.16 -2.70
N THR A 164 20.62 13.84 -2.81
CA THR A 164 21.73 14.73 -2.44
C THR A 164 22.20 15.43 -3.72
N GLU A 165 22.62 16.70 -3.66
CA GLU A 165 23.18 17.44 -4.82
C GLU A 165 24.26 16.63 -5.56
N GLU A 166 25.07 15.90 -4.80
CA GLU A 166 26.11 15.00 -5.30
C GLU A 166 25.54 13.78 -6.06
N LYS A 167 24.44 13.16 -5.57
CA LYS A 167 23.74 12.08 -6.27
C LYS A 167 23.04 12.59 -7.52
N LEU A 168 22.52 13.82 -7.47
CA LEU A 168 21.86 14.47 -8.58
C LEU A 168 22.86 14.72 -9.72
N GLN A 169 24.00 15.34 -9.43
CA GLN A 169 25.07 15.56 -10.41
C GLN A 169 25.66 14.26 -10.95
N ARG A 170 25.85 13.23 -10.10
CA ARG A 170 26.36 11.91 -10.52
C ARG A 170 25.37 11.11 -11.34
N CYS A 171 24.07 11.23 -11.06
CA CYS A 171 23.03 10.60 -11.88
C CYS A 171 22.81 11.36 -13.18
N MET A 172 22.94 12.68 -13.22
CA MET A 172 22.79 13.55 -14.42
C MET A 172 23.98 13.47 -15.41
N GLY A 173 24.71 12.36 -15.46
CA GLY A 173 25.62 12.07 -16.57
C GLY A 173 24.86 11.87 -17.89
N SER A 174 25.59 11.85 -19.02
CA SER A 174 25.06 11.89 -20.41
C SER A 174 23.97 10.86 -20.77
N THR A 175 23.81 9.79 -19.99
CA THR A 175 22.77 8.75 -20.14
C THR A 175 21.40 9.13 -19.58
N VAL A 176 21.36 10.09 -18.66
CA VAL A 176 20.17 10.43 -17.88
C VAL A 176 19.49 11.70 -18.39
N ASP A 177 20.22 12.62 -19.05
CA ASP A 177 19.58 13.76 -19.72
C ASP A 177 18.56 13.31 -20.77
N SER A 178 18.81 12.20 -21.48
CA SER A 178 17.85 11.65 -22.45
C SER A 178 16.65 10.96 -21.81
N SER A 179 16.82 10.30 -20.66
CA SER A 179 15.74 9.54 -19.98
C SER A 179 14.93 10.39 -18.99
N ILE A 180 15.55 11.39 -18.33
CA ILE A 180 14.89 12.42 -17.53
C ILE A 180 14.14 13.42 -18.41
N SER A 181 14.74 13.90 -19.52
CA SER A 181 14.05 14.82 -20.43
C SER A 181 12.88 14.18 -21.18
N LEU A 182 12.90 12.86 -21.39
CA LEU A 182 11.77 12.15 -22.02
C LEU A 182 10.54 12.02 -21.09
N HIS A 183 10.71 12.00 -19.76
CA HIS A 183 9.67 11.52 -18.83
C HIS A 183 9.29 12.48 -17.68
N LEU A 184 9.98 13.60 -17.45
CA LEU A 184 9.77 14.42 -16.25
C LEU A 184 9.34 15.86 -16.55
N SER A 185 8.31 16.31 -15.82
CA SER A 185 7.87 17.70 -15.85
C SER A 185 8.79 18.64 -15.08
N PRO A 186 8.92 19.93 -15.45
CA PRO A 186 9.79 20.87 -14.75
C PRO A 186 9.38 21.10 -13.28
N TYR A 187 8.15 20.69 -12.91
CA TYR A 187 7.61 20.75 -11.55
C TYR A 187 7.67 19.41 -10.79
N SER A 188 8.20 18.36 -11.41
CA SER A 188 8.37 17.06 -10.76
C SER A 188 9.47 17.10 -9.70
N SER A 189 9.28 16.33 -8.64
CA SER A 189 10.32 16.04 -7.65
C SER A 189 10.63 14.56 -7.71
N PHE A 190 11.89 14.20 -7.60
CA PHE A 190 12.28 12.80 -7.70
C PHE A 190 13.24 12.41 -6.61
N ILE A 191 13.17 11.13 -6.34
CA ILE A 191 13.97 10.37 -5.44
C ILE A 191 14.71 9.38 -6.34
N VAL A 192 16.04 9.42 -6.36
CA VAL A 192 16.87 8.63 -7.30
C VAL A 192 17.95 7.86 -6.56
N SER A 193 18.13 6.60 -6.95
CA SER A 193 19.30 5.81 -6.57
C SER A 193 19.68 4.86 -7.69
N THR A 194 20.98 4.67 -7.89
CA THR A 194 21.53 3.72 -8.86
C THR A 194 22.00 2.45 -8.15
N ILE A 195 21.98 1.32 -8.87
CA ILE A 195 22.55 0.05 -8.39
C ILE A 195 24.09 0.11 -8.39
N LYS A 196 24.68 0.86 -9.32
CA LYS A 196 26.12 1.14 -9.37
C LYS A 196 26.41 2.63 -9.23
N ILE A 197 27.39 2.97 -8.41
CA ILE A 197 27.93 4.32 -8.24
C ILE A 197 29.39 4.27 -8.74
N GLU A 198 29.69 4.92 -9.87
CA GLU A 198 31.07 5.09 -10.38
C GLU A 198 31.89 3.77 -10.43
N ASP A 199 31.23 2.64 -10.72
CA ASP A 199 31.72 1.23 -10.71
C ASP A 199 31.60 0.42 -9.41
N ASN A 200 31.31 1.04 -8.26
CA ASN A 200 31.03 0.32 -7.02
C ASN A 200 29.53 0.00 -6.87
N THR A 201 29.22 -1.21 -6.41
CA THR A 201 27.83 -1.64 -6.17
C THR A 201 27.28 -0.94 -4.92
N ASN A 202 26.12 -0.29 -5.05
CA ASN A 202 25.41 0.34 -3.95
C ASN A 202 24.69 -0.72 -3.09
N TRP A 203 25.46 -1.39 -2.25
CA TRP A 203 24.95 -2.46 -1.38
C TRP A 203 23.85 -2.00 -0.45
N TRP A 204 23.89 -0.76 0.05
CA TRP A 204 22.85 -0.22 0.92
C TRP A 204 21.49 -0.15 0.23
N PHE A 205 21.45 0.34 -1.01
CA PHE A 205 20.23 0.38 -1.82
C PHE A 205 19.68 -1.04 -2.09
N ILE A 206 20.55 -1.97 -2.48
CA ILE A 206 20.17 -3.37 -2.72
C ILE A 206 19.60 -3.99 -1.44
N ILE A 207 20.27 -3.83 -0.30
CA ILE A 207 19.82 -4.34 1.00
C ILE A 207 18.45 -3.75 1.36
N ALA A 208 18.25 -2.44 1.19
CA ALA A 208 16.97 -1.79 1.51
C ALA A 208 15.82 -2.30 0.62
N MET A 209 16.06 -2.53 -0.68
CA MET A 209 15.06 -3.10 -1.58
C MET A 209 14.75 -4.56 -1.27
N ILE A 210 15.76 -5.37 -0.93
CA ILE A 210 15.56 -6.76 -0.50
C ILE A 210 14.74 -6.80 0.80
N LEU A 211 15.07 -5.95 1.79
CA LEU A 211 14.33 -5.86 3.04
C LEU A 211 12.87 -5.45 2.83
N LEU A 212 12.61 -4.51 1.92
CA LEU A 212 11.24 -4.11 1.53
C LEU A 212 10.45 -5.31 0.99
N VAL A 213 11.02 -6.05 0.03
CA VAL A 213 10.36 -7.23 -0.57
C VAL A 213 10.13 -8.32 0.49
N LEU A 214 11.11 -8.58 1.36
CA LEU A 214 11.00 -9.57 2.43
C LEU A 214 9.91 -9.23 3.46
N VAL A 215 9.77 -7.96 3.85
CA VAL A 215 8.69 -7.53 4.76
C VAL A 215 7.31 -7.70 4.11
N LEU A 216 7.16 -7.30 2.85
CA LEU A 216 5.90 -7.50 2.15
C LEU A 216 5.58 -9.00 1.98
N LEU A 217 6.59 -9.83 1.68
CA LEU A 217 6.42 -11.27 1.47
C LEU A 217 6.08 -11.99 2.78
N SER A 218 6.79 -11.69 3.87
CA SER A 218 6.52 -12.26 5.20
C SER A 218 5.12 -11.92 5.70
N ALA A 219 4.67 -10.66 5.55
CA ALA A 219 3.30 -10.26 5.88
C ALA A 219 2.25 -11.06 5.09
N SER A 220 2.48 -11.22 3.78
CA SER A 220 1.63 -12.05 2.93
C SER A 220 1.59 -13.51 3.38
N ILE A 221 2.72 -14.12 3.72
CA ILE A 221 2.79 -15.51 4.22
C ILE A 221 1.98 -15.66 5.52
N VAL A 222 2.18 -14.77 6.49
CA VAL A 222 1.46 -14.79 7.78
C VAL A 222 -0.05 -14.76 7.55
N ILE A 223 -0.52 -13.92 6.63
CA ILE A 223 -1.95 -13.81 6.33
C ILE A 223 -2.48 -15.07 5.64
N ASN A 224 -1.76 -15.59 4.65
CA ASN A 224 -2.15 -16.80 3.92
C ASN A 224 -2.21 -18.04 4.84
N VAL A 225 -1.16 -18.26 5.64
CA VAL A 225 -1.10 -19.38 6.59
C VAL A 225 -2.16 -19.22 7.67
N GLY A 226 -2.34 -18.02 8.20
CA GLY A 226 -3.35 -17.72 9.21
C GLY A 226 -4.77 -17.98 8.74
N ALA A 227 -5.10 -17.54 7.52
CA ALA A 227 -6.40 -17.79 6.91
C ALA A 227 -6.69 -19.28 6.72
N ARG A 228 -5.70 -20.05 6.22
CA ARG A 228 -5.81 -21.50 6.07
C ARG A 228 -6.04 -22.19 7.42
N LYS A 229 -5.37 -21.74 8.48
CA LYS A 229 -5.53 -22.30 9.83
C LYS A 229 -6.93 -22.05 10.38
N ILE A 230 -7.43 -20.82 10.29
CA ILE A 230 -8.77 -20.46 10.78
C ILE A 230 -9.87 -21.19 10.00
N THR A 231 -9.74 -21.29 8.67
CA THR A 231 -10.74 -21.97 7.84
C THR A 231 -10.83 -23.47 8.16
N ARG A 232 -9.71 -24.14 8.43
CA ARG A 232 -9.67 -25.54 8.86
C ARG A 232 -10.25 -25.78 10.25
N GLN A 233 -9.98 -24.89 11.22
CA GLN A 233 -10.39 -25.08 12.61
C GLN A 233 -11.85 -24.69 12.89
N ALA A 234 -12.49 -23.93 11.99
CA ALA A 234 -13.84 -23.41 12.20
C ALA A 234 -14.91 -24.49 11.98
N THR A 235 -15.50 -25.00 13.06
CA THR A 235 -16.49 -26.09 13.03
C THR A 235 -17.85 -25.73 13.65
N LYS A 236 -17.94 -24.70 14.51
CA LYS A 236 -19.17 -24.28 15.22
C LYS A 236 -19.75 -22.95 14.71
N ALA A 237 -21.00 -22.63 15.07
CA ALA A 237 -21.69 -21.40 14.68
C ALA A 237 -20.97 -20.10 15.10
N ARG A 238 -20.30 -20.08 16.28
CA ARG A 238 -19.44 -18.95 16.72
C ARG A 238 -18.21 -18.78 15.82
N ASP A 239 -17.78 -19.86 15.16
CA ASP A 239 -16.68 -19.84 14.21
C ASP A 239 -17.12 -19.29 12.85
N SER A 240 -18.42 -19.20 12.56
CA SER A 240 -18.91 -18.67 11.29
C SER A 240 -18.54 -17.19 11.10
N LEU A 241 -18.56 -16.40 12.19
CA LEU A 241 -18.09 -15.01 12.18
C LEU A 241 -16.57 -14.94 12.01
N GLN A 242 -15.82 -15.73 12.79
CA GLN A 242 -14.35 -15.77 12.68
C GLN A 242 -13.89 -16.23 11.29
N ARG A 243 -14.62 -17.17 10.66
CA ARG A 243 -14.40 -17.63 9.29
C ARG A 243 -14.71 -16.54 8.27
N GLN A 244 -15.84 -15.84 8.38
CA GLN A 244 -16.20 -14.71 7.50
C GLN A 244 -15.13 -13.62 7.55
N LEU A 245 -14.76 -13.27 8.77
CA LEU A 245 -13.73 -12.31 9.07
C LEU A 245 -12.38 -12.77 8.47
N ALA A 246 -11.94 -14.01 8.72
CA ALA A 246 -10.67 -14.51 8.20
C ALA A 246 -10.64 -14.59 6.68
N ARG A 247 -11.78 -14.96 6.06
CA ARG A 247 -11.96 -14.90 4.60
C ARG A 247 -11.86 -13.47 4.08
N ALA A 248 -12.43 -12.50 4.79
CA ALA A 248 -12.28 -11.08 4.46
C ALA A 248 -10.80 -10.68 4.50
N LEU A 249 -10.09 -10.92 5.61
CA LEU A 249 -8.66 -10.59 5.72
C LEU A 249 -7.81 -11.29 4.66
N TYR A 250 -8.12 -12.55 4.36
CA TYR A 250 -7.44 -13.30 3.32
C TYR A 250 -7.61 -12.63 1.97
N ALA A 251 -8.84 -12.30 1.58
CA ALA A 251 -9.12 -11.60 0.34
C ALA A 251 -8.50 -10.20 0.32
N GLN A 252 -8.58 -9.45 1.43
CA GLN A 252 -7.96 -8.12 1.60
C GLN A 252 -6.45 -8.16 1.45
N SER A 253 -5.80 -9.27 1.80
CA SER A 253 -4.36 -9.44 1.60
C SER A 253 -4.05 -9.90 0.19
N LEU A 254 -4.78 -10.91 -0.30
CA LEU A 254 -4.55 -11.56 -1.57
C LEU A 254 -4.64 -10.58 -2.74
N VAL A 255 -5.66 -9.72 -2.75
CA VAL A 255 -5.87 -8.73 -3.82
C VAL A 255 -4.65 -7.83 -4.01
N PRO A 256 -4.19 -7.06 -3.00
CA PRO A 256 -2.99 -6.24 -3.15
C PRO A 256 -1.70 -7.07 -3.30
N SER A 257 -1.66 -8.33 -2.83
CA SER A 257 -0.49 -9.18 -3.07
C SER A 257 -0.35 -9.55 -4.55
N ILE A 258 -1.47 -9.88 -5.23
CA ILE A 258 -1.46 -10.16 -6.67
C ILE A 258 -1.29 -8.88 -7.48
N LEU A 259 -2.07 -7.85 -7.14
CA LEU A 259 -2.19 -6.65 -7.97
C LEU A 259 -1.03 -5.67 -7.80
N VAL A 260 -0.44 -5.57 -6.61
CA VAL A 260 0.60 -4.55 -6.34
C VAL A 260 1.93 -5.19 -5.97
N GLN A 261 1.93 -6.16 -5.05
CA GLN A 261 3.18 -6.71 -4.52
C GLN A 261 3.95 -7.55 -5.54
N ILE A 262 3.27 -8.38 -6.35
CA ILE A 262 3.92 -9.14 -7.42
C ILE A 262 4.54 -8.18 -8.45
N PRO A 263 3.83 -7.17 -9.00
CA PRO A 263 4.44 -6.18 -9.87
C PRO A 263 5.63 -5.43 -9.24
N ILE A 264 5.55 -5.03 -7.97
CA ILE A 264 6.71 -4.43 -7.27
C ILE A 264 7.87 -5.42 -7.20
N GLY A 265 7.61 -6.67 -6.82
CA GLY A 265 8.64 -7.69 -6.70
C GLY A 265 9.32 -8.00 -8.03
N ILE A 266 8.54 -8.11 -9.12
CA ILE A 266 9.04 -8.28 -10.48
C ILE A 266 9.84 -7.04 -10.90
N GLY A 267 9.31 -5.84 -10.67
CA GLY A 267 9.98 -4.60 -11.03
C GLY A 267 11.30 -4.41 -10.29
N VAL A 268 11.33 -4.64 -8.97
CA VAL A 268 12.54 -4.59 -8.15
C VAL A 268 13.53 -5.69 -8.58
N GLY A 269 13.04 -6.91 -8.84
CA GLY A 269 13.87 -8.00 -9.35
C GLY A 269 14.49 -7.66 -10.70
N GLY A 270 13.69 -7.19 -11.65
CA GLY A 270 14.16 -6.72 -12.96
C GLY A 270 15.17 -5.59 -12.83
N ALA A 271 14.94 -4.62 -11.93
CA ALA A 271 15.90 -3.57 -11.64
C ALA A 271 17.26 -4.14 -11.21
N LEU A 272 17.27 -5.09 -10.26
CA LEU A 272 18.49 -5.74 -9.79
C LEU A 272 19.25 -6.51 -10.89
N PHE A 273 18.55 -6.97 -11.94
CA PHE A 273 19.14 -7.62 -13.11
C PHE A 273 19.34 -6.67 -14.31
N ASN A 274 19.26 -5.36 -14.10
CA ASN A 274 19.46 -4.35 -15.14
C ASN A 274 18.48 -4.47 -16.32
N GLN A 275 17.23 -4.88 -16.04
CA GLN A 275 16.15 -5.00 -17.02
C GLN A 275 15.20 -3.82 -16.90
N ASP A 276 14.75 -3.29 -18.05
CA ASP A 276 13.77 -2.20 -18.10
C ASP A 276 12.38 -2.73 -17.73
N MET A 277 11.74 -2.10 -16.74
CA MET A 277 10.46 -2.55 -16.16
C MET A 277 9.41 -1.43 -16.10
N ASP A 278 9.57 -0.39 -16.91
CA ASP A 278 8.77 0.84 -16.86
C ASP A 278 7.26 0.58 -16.95
N PHE A 279 6.81 -0.37 -17.78
CA PHE A 279 5.39 -0.71 -17.89
C PHE A 279 4.75 -1.11 -16.55
N PHE A 280 5.40 -1.99 -15.76
CA PHE A 280 4.87 -2.43 -14.47
C PHE A 280 4.80 -1.29 -13.46
N PHE A 281 5.77 -0.39 -13.52
CA PHE A 281 5.86 0.73 -12.61
C PHE A 281 4.90 1.87 -12.95
N HIS A 282 4.55 2.05 -14.22
CA HIS A 282 3.48 2.95 -14.65
C HIS A 282 2.09 2.47 -14.23
N LEU A 283 1.87 1.16 -14.07
CA LEU A 283 0.61 0.61 -13.57
C LEU A 283 0.47 0.74 -12.05
N LEU A 284 1.58 0.80 -11.32
CA LEU A 284 1.61 0.86 -9.86
C LEU A 284 0.68 1.93 -9.26
N PRO A 285 0.65 3.18 -9.75
CA PRO A 285 -0.16 4.25 -9.16
C PRO A 285 -1.66 4.00 -9.38
N ILE A 286 -2.01 3.48 -10.56
CA ILE A 286 -3.37 3.12 -10.93
C ILE A 286 -3.87 2.00 -10.01
N VAL A 287 -3.11 0.92 -9.91
CA VAL A 287 -3.48 -0.25 -9.13
C VAL A 287 -3.42 0.03 -7.62
N SER A 288 -2.48 0.87 -7.18
CA SER A 288 -2.38 1.30 -5.79
C SER A 288 -3.58 2.14 -5.35
N ALA A 289 -4.10 3.00 -6.24
CA ALA A 289 -5.33 3.74 -5.96
C ALA A 289 -6.53 2.80 -5.79
N TRP A 290 -6.68 1.82 -6.69
CA TRP A 290 -7.82 0.89 -6.67
C TRP A 290 -7.87 0.00 -5.44
N TYR A 291 -6.73 -0.46 -4.91
CA TYR A 291 -6.80 -1.35 -3.74
C TYR A 291 -7.42 -0.65 -2.52
N THR A 292 -7.23 0.66 -2.36
CA THR A 292 -7.82 1.42 -1.23
C THR A 292 -9.35 1.48 -1.30
N VAL A 293 -9.91 1.33 -2.50
CA VAL A 293 -11.35 1.21 -2.77
C VAL A 293 -11.82 -0.23 -2.54
N VAL A 294 -11.06 -1.20 -3.04
CA VAL A 294 -11.42 -2.62 -2.99
C VAL A 294 -11.34 -3.17 -1.57
N ASP A 295 -10.42 -2.70 -0.74
CA ASP A 295 -10.22 -3.17 0.64
C ASP A 295 -11.50 -3.09 1.50
N PRO A 296 -12.18 -1.93 1.67
CA PRO A 296 -13.43 -1.86 2.41
C PRO A 296 -14.57 -2.64 1.72
N LEU A 297 -14.60 -2.72 0.39
CA LEU A 297 -15.60 -3.51 -0.35
C LEU A 297 -15.49 -5.00 -0.04
N ILE A 298 -14.28 -5.54 0.09
CA ILE A 298 -14.06 -6.94 0.49
C ILE A 298 -14.63 -7.18 1.90
N VAL A 299 -14.43 -6.23 2.82
CA VAL A 299 -14.98 -6.32 4.18
C VAL A 299 -16.50 -6.33 4.16
N PHE A 300 -17.10 -5.41 3.40
CA PHE A 300 -18.55 -5.39 3.21
C PHE A 300 -19.04 -6.70 2.63
N HIS A 301 -18.47 -7.16 1.52
CA HIS A 301 -18.92 -8.37 0.85
C HIS A 301 -18.88 -9.62 1.75
N ASN A 302 -17.80 -9.79 2.53
CA ASN A 302 -17.56 -11.01 3.31
C ASN A 302 -18.22 -11.00 4.70
N VAL A 303 -18.45 -9.84 5.30
CA VAL A 303 -18.95 -9.76 6.69
C VAL A 303 -20.43 -9.39 6.71
N ARG A 304 -21.27 -10.36 7.05
CA ARG A 304 -22.74 -10.19 7.05
C ARG A 304 -23.19 -8.97 7.84
N SER A 305 -22.62 -8.73 9.03
CA SER A 305 -23.00 -7.59 9.88
C SER A 305 -22.81 -6.25 9.18
N TYR A 306 -21.77 -6.11 8.36
CA TYR A 306 -21.51 -4.86 7.63
C TYR A 306 -22.37 -4.73 6.38
N ARG A 307 -22.74 -5.82 5.70
CA ARG A 307 -23.77 -5.76 4.63
C ARG A 307 -25.10 -5.24 5.16
N HIS A 308 -25.56 -5.77 6.28
CA HIS A 308 -26.80 -5.31 6.91
C HIS A 308 -26.68 -3.86 7.40
N ALA A 309 -25.47 -3.41 7.80
CA ALA A 309 -25.23 -2.02 8.15
C ALA A 309 -25.44 -1.10 6.95
N ILE A 310 -24.93 -1.46 5.76
CA ILE A 310 -25.16 -0.69 4.52
C ILE A 310 -26.65 -0.53 4.24
N PHE A 311 -27.42 -1.63 4.23
CA PHE A 311 -28.86 -1.56 3.96
C PHE A 311 -29.61 -0.69 4.98
N ARG A 312 -29.23 -0.74 6.26
CA ARG A 312 -29.82 0.12 7.29
C ARG A 312 -29.44 1.59 7.14
N ILE A 313 -28.18 1.89 6.82
CA ILE A 313 -27.73 3.28 6.64
C ILE A 313 -28.39 3.88 5.39
N LEU A 314 -28.49 3.12 4.31
CA LEU A 314 -29.13 3.55 3.06
C LEU A 314 -30.67 3.45 3.10
N ARG A 315 -31.26 3.00 4.22
CA ARG A 315 -32.71 2.77 4.39
C ARG A 315 -33.34 1.95 3.24
N LEU A 316 -32.58 1.04 2.65
CA LEU A 316 -33.04 0.20 1.55
C LEU A 316 -33.95 -0.91 2.11
N PRO A 317 -35.12 -1.19 1.50
CA PRO A 317 -35.99 -2.27 1.91
C PRO A 317 -35.26 -3.62 1.75
N PHE A 318 -35.37 -4.46 2.77
CA PHE A 318 -34.61 -5.72 2.95
C PHE A 318 -34.60 -6.63 1.71
N TRP A 319 -33.42 -7.18 1.38
CA TRP A 319 -33.30 -8.48 0.72
C TRP A 319 -33.13 -9.53 1.83
N LYS A 320 -34.12 -10.42 1.96
CA LYS A 320 -34.11 -11.56 2.89
C LYS A 320 -33.02 -12.55 2.52
#